data_AF-A0A0L0UN19-F1
#
_entry.id   AF-A0A0L0UN19-F1
#
_cell.length_a   1.000
_cell.length_b   1.000
_cell.length_c   1.000
_cell.angle_alpha   90.00
_cell.angle_beta   90.00
_cell.angle_gamma   90.00
#
_symmetry.space_group_name_H-M   'P 1'
#
loop_
_entity.id
_entity.type
_entity.pdbx_description
1 polymer ?
#
loop_
_entity_poly.entity_id
_entity_poly.type
_entity_poly.pdbx_seq_one_letter_code
_entity_poly.pdbx_strand_id
1 'polypeptide(L)'
;MKNNSQPKKVDEPTNLPAGTKKPNSKSKVKKEKDEDDDASTRHVWTTAQQVTILEEIVKGHATGHGNNNGNLKKEGWTTLVKKMLAKHGFSPTASQIKNQKQFLCRTFLDVKFLRNQSGFGWDEDRSVVTAGDNVWQELLGAHPH
;
A
#
# COMPACT_ATOMS: atom_id res chain seq x y z
N MET A 1 -5.92 -70.26 11.55
CA MET A 1 -4.87 -71.31 11.58
C MET A 1 -4.21 -71.40 10.22
N LYS A 2 -2.91 -71.75 10.18
CA LYS A 2 -1.92 -71.80 9.05
C LYS A 2 -0.88 -70.67 9.17
N ASN A 3 0.21 -70.86 9.93
CA ASN A 3 1.51 -71.49 9.59
C ASN A 3 2.54 -70.38 9.24
N ASN A 4 3.52 -70.04 10.10
CA ASN A 4 4.78 -70.74 10.40
C ASN A 4 5.73 -70.80 9.15
N SER A 5 6.73 -69.90 9.03
CA SER A 5 8.15 -70.05 9.48
C SER A 5 8.85 -71.22 8.76
N GLN A 6 10.00 -71.13 8.07
CA GLN A 6 11.31 -70.46 8.31
C GLN A 6 12.17 -70.55 6.98
N PRO A 7 13.53 -70.47 6.88
CA PRO A 7 14.64 -70.17 7.84
C PRO A 7 15.84 -69.27 7.37
N LYS A 8 16.61 -68.69 8.34
CA LYS A 8 18.12 -68.61 8.46
C LYS A 8 18.97 -67.91 7.35
N LYS A 9 20.22 -67.41 7.55
CA LYS A 9 21.21 -67.23 8.66
C LYS A 9 22.18 -66.07 8.22
N VAL A 10 22.57 -65.10 9.07
CA VAL A 10 23.84 -64.97 9.85
C VAL A 10 25.14 -64.83 9.03
N ASP A 11 25.87 -63.71 9.21
CA ASP A 11 27.31 -63.63 9.53
C ASP A 11 27.71 -62.20 10.01
N GLU A 12 28.81 -62.05 10.76
CA GLU A 12 29.22 -60.89 11.61
C GLU A 12 30.74 -60.59 11.41
N PRO A 13 31.43 -59.74 12.21
CA PRO A 13 31.35 -58.27 12.46
C PRO A 13 32.47 -57.49 11.70
N THR A 14 32.67 -56.18 11.98
CA THR A 14 33.97 -55.62 12.46
C THR A 14 34.01 -54.09 12.69
N ASN A 15 34.49 -53.74 13.89
CA ASN A 15 35.13 -52.49 14.37
C ASN A 15 34.38 -51.23 14.92
N LEU A 16 35.05 -50.71 15.96
CA LEU A 16 34.82 -49.59 16.88
C LEU A 16 35.73 -48.38 16.45
N PRO A 17 35.88 -47.23 17.17
CA PRO A 17 35.58 -46.96 18.60
C PRO A 17 35.10 -45.52 19.01
N ALA A 18 34.85 -45.39 20.34
CA ALA A 18 34.82 -44.17 21.18
C ALA A 18 33.77 -43.07 20.86
N GLY A 19 33.07 -42.42 21.82
CA GLY A 19 33.22 -42.35 23.29
C GLY A 19 33.62 -40.93 23.70
N THR A 20 32.71 -40.05 24.17
CA THR A 20 32.39 -39.86 25.62
C THR A 20 31.23 -38.84 25.84
N LYS A 21 30.83 -38.57 27.10
CA LYS A 21 29.54 -37.98 27.55
C LYS A 21 29.76 -36.74 28.46
N LYS A 22 28.79 -35.90 28.91
CA LYS A 22 27.31 -36.02 28.98
C LYS A 22 26.50 -34.72 28.59
N PRO A 23 26.15 -33.69 29.43
CA PRO A 23 24.96 -32.84 29.11
C PRO A 23 25.09 -31.29 29.25
N ASN A 24 24.13 -30.54 28.70
CA ASN A 24 23.26 -29.68 29.53
C ASN A 24 21.93 -29.31 28.82
N SER A 25 20.88 -29.14 29.61
CA SER A 25 19.54 -28.70 29.17
C SER A 25 19.41 -27.18 29.13
N LYS A 26 18.63 -26.68 28.17
CA LYS A 26 17.74 -25.51 28.36
C LYS A 26 16.67 -25.47 27.26
N SER A 27 15.42 -25.60 27.69
CA SER A 27 14.24 -25.60 26.82
C SER A 27 14.09 -24.27 26.09
N LYS A 28 13.71 -24.31 24.80
CA LYS A 28 13.11 -23.15 24.13
C LYS A 28 11.71 -23.52 23.67
N VAL A 29 10.73 -23.04 24.43
CA VAL A 29 9.30 -23.20 24.17
C VAL A 29 8.98 -22.64 22.79
N LYS A 30 8.26 -23.40 21.96
CA LYS A 30 7.51 -22.86 20.83
C LYS A 30 6.23 -22.26 21.40
N LYS A 31 6.10 -20.94 21.32
CA LYS A 31 4.83 -20.22 21.44
C LYS A 31 4.56 -19.70 20.02
N GLU A 32 3.77 -20.45 19.26
CA GLU A 32 2.32 -20.25 19.07
C GLU A 32 2.04 -18.93 18.32
N LYS A 33 1.31 -19.07 17.21
CA LYS A 33 0.85 -17.95 16.40
C LYS A 33 -0.25 -17.24 17.18
N ASP A 34 0.00 -16.02 17.61
CA ASP A 34 -1.06 -15.03 17.72
C ASP A 34 -1.18 -14.38 16.33
N GLU A 35 -2.27 -14.67 15.62
CA GLU A 35 -2.61 -13.96 14.38
C GLU A 35 -3.19 -12.60 14.77
N ASP A 36 -2.29 -11.60 14.89
CA ASP A 36 -2.69 -10.21 15.03
C ASP A 36 -3.13 -9.70 13.65
N ASP A 37 -4.42 -9.44 13.54
CA ASP A 37 -5.08 -8.88 12.36
C ASP A 37 -4.69 -7.39 12.21
N ASP A 38 -3.43 -7.11 11.84
CA ASP A 38 -3.02 -5.80 11.31
C ASP A 38 -3.60 -5.62 9.90
N ALA A 39 -4.94 -5.61 9.84
CA ALA A 39 -5.69 -4.88 8.85
C ALA A 39 -5.41 -3.39 9.07
N SER A 40 -4.18 -2.97 8.74
CA SER A 40 -3.71 -1.59 8.73
C SER A 40 -4.70 -0.77 7.91
N THR A 41 -5.64 -0.13 8.59
CA THR A 41 -6.84 0.41 7.97
C THR A 41 -6.43 1.44 6.94
N ARG A 42 -6.66 1.12 5.67
CA ARG A 42 -6.18 1.90 4.52
C ARG A 42 -6.54 3.37 4.73
N HIS A 43 -5.52 4.19 4.98
CA HIS A 43 -5.69 5.58 5.39
C HIS A 43 -6.61 6.35 4.43
N VAL A 44 -7.73 6.86 4.96
CA VAL A 44 -8.69 7.67 4.22
C VAL A 44 -8.25 9.13 4.29
N TRP A 45 -7.85 9.68 3.15
CA TRP A 45 -7.34 11.04 3.05
C TRP A 45 -8.46 12.08 3.15
N THR A 46 -8.49 12.86 4.23
CA THR A 46 -9.47 13.95 4.40
C THR A 46 -9.14 15.14 3.49
N THR A 47 -10.14 15.96 3.16
CA THR A 47 -9.94 17.18 2.35
C THR A 47 -8.86 18.10 2.93
N ALA A 48 -8.81 18.27 4.26
CA ALA A 48 -7.78 19.08 4.92
C ALA A 48 -6.35 18.52 4.74
N GLN A 49 -6.19 17.19 4.70
CA GLN A 49 -4.92 16.54 4.39
C GLN A 49 -4.56 16.70 2.91
N GLN A 50 -5.52 16.51 2.01
CA GLN A 50 -5.35 16.68 0.56
C GLN A 50 -4.92 18.12 0.22
N VAL A 51 -5.58 19.14 0.79
CA VAL A 51 -5.21 20.55 0.67
C VAL A 51 -3.78 20.77 1.15
N THR A 52 -3.40 20.23 2.32
CA THR A 52 -2.02 20.35 2.85
C THR A 52 -0.97 19.75 1.91
N ILE A 53 -1.28 18.63 1.25
CA ILE A 53 -0.40 18.02 0.24
C ILE A 53 -0.21 18.96 -0.96
N LEU A 54 -1.30 19.54 -1.47
CA LEU A 54 -1.25 20.45 -2.62
C LEU A 54 -0.50 21.74 -2.28
N GLU A 55 -0.82 22.38 -1.14
CA GLU A 55 -0.17 23.59 -0.61
C GLU A 55 1.36 23.45 -0.56
N GLU A 56 1.84 22.39 0.10
CA GLU A 56 3.28 22.20 0.32
C GLU A 56 4.01 21.67 -0.93
N ILE A 57 3.31 21.01 -1.88
CA ILE A 57 3.87 20.73 -3.20
C ILE A 57 4.08 22.03 -3.98
N VAL A 58 3.08 22.92 -4.04
CA VAL A 58 3.18 24.22 -4.72
C VAL A 58 4.29 25.08 -4.10
N LYS A 59 4.32 25.16 -2.77
CA LYS A 59 5.38 25.85 -2.03
C LYS A 59 6.77 25.22 -2.21
N GLY A 60 6.84 23.89 -2.31
CA GLY A 60 8.08 23.18 -2.63
C GLY A 60 8.63 23.54 -4.01
N HIS A 61 7.76 23.72 -5.02
CA HIS A 61 8.15 24.27 -6.32
C HIS A 61 8.64 25.72 -6.22
N ALA A 62 7.88 26.60 -5.56
CA ALA A 62 8.24 28.00 -5.38
C ALA A 62 9.58 28.22 -4.62
N THR A 63 10.01 27.24 -3.82
CA THR A 63 11.26 27.28 -3.05
C THR A 63 12.40 26.44 -3.66
N GLY A 64 12.27 25.99 -4.91
CA GLY A 64 13.33 25.24 -5.61
C GLY A 64 13.49 23.77 -5.18
N HIS A 65 12.63 23.27 -4.30
CA HIS A 65 12.55 21.86 -3.91
C HIS A 65 11.72 21.01 -4.89
N GLY A 66 11.13 21.63 -5.92
CA GLY A 66 10.46 20.96 -7.04
C GLY A 66 11.44 20.33 -8.06
N ASN A 67 10.88 19.55 -8.99
CA ASN A 67 11.55 19.02 -10.17
C ASN A 67 10.69 19.21 -11.44
N ASN A 68 11.31 19.02 -12.61
CA ASN A 68 10.67 19.29 -13.91
C ASN A 68 9.45 18.41 -14.22
N ASN A 69 9.21 17.34 -13.45
CA ASN A 69 8.04 16.46 -13.58
C ASN A 69 6.88 16.84 -12.63
N GLY A 70 6.90 18.06 -12.09
CA GLY A 70 5.89 18.54 -11.13
C GLY A 70 5.94 17.82 -9.78
N ASN A 71 6.99 17.05 -9.48
CA ASN A 71 7.20 16.35 -8.22
C ASN A 71 8.20 17.12 -7.33
N LEU A 72 8.29 16.74 -6.05
CA LEU A 72 9.35 17.26 -5.17
C LEU A 72 10.64 16.42 -5.29
N LYS A 73 11.77 17.04 -4.94
CA LYS A 73 13.04 16.38 -4.61
C LYS A 73 12.90 15.59 -3.30
N LYS A 74 13.87 14.74 -2.97
CA LYS A 74 13.87 13.89 -1.75
C LYS A 74 13.59 14.72 -0.48
N GLU A 75 14.27 15.85 -0.33
CA GLU A 75 14.13 16.77 0.80
C GLU A 75 12.72 17.36 0.92
N GLY A 76 12.13 17.80 -0.20
CA GLY A 76 10.75 18.32 -0.21
C GLY A 76 9.73 17.27 0.25
N TRP A 77 9.88 16.00 -0.16
CA TRP A 77 9.04 14.92 0.37
C TRP A 77 9.27 14.69 1.87
N THR A 78 10.52 14.70 2.35
CA THR A 78 10.81 14.56 3.79
C THR A 78 10.21 15.70 4.61
N THR A 79 10.29 16.95 4.13
CA THR A 79 9.66 18.11 4.77
C THR A 79 8.14 17.99 4.80
N LEU A 80 7.53 17.50 3.71
CA LEU A 80 6.08 17.27 3.65
C LEU A 80 5.62 16.16 4.62
N VAL A 81 6.36 15.06 4.75
CA VAL A 81 6.08 14.02 5.78
C VAL A 81 6.09 14.62 7.19
N LYS A 82 7.10 15.41 7.53
CA LYS A 82 7.18 16.11 8.83
C LYS A 82 6.01 17.09 9.03
N LYS A 83 5.61 17.80 7.98
CA LYS A 83 4.46 18.72 8.02
C LYS A 83 3.13 17.99 8.23
N MET A 84 2.95 16.83 7.60
CA MET A 84 1.77 15.98 7.79
C MET A 84 1.65 15.53 9.25
N LEU A 85 2.75 15.03 9.83
CA LEU A 85 2.79 14.64 11.25
C LEU A 85 2.47 15.82 12.17
N ALA A 86 3.09 16.98 11.94
CA ALA A 86 2.89 18.17 12.78
C ALA A 86 1.49 18.81 12.67
N LYS A 87 0.85 18.78 11.49
CA LYS A 87 -0.47 19.41 11.25
C LYS A 87 -1.65 18.46 11.49
N HIS A 88 -1.47 17.15 11.29
CA HIS A 88 -2.57 16.16 11.29
C HIS A 88 -2.35 14.98 12.26
N GLY A 89 -1.26 14.95 13.02
CA GLY A 89 -0.95 13.87 13.97
C GLY A 89 -0.57 12.52 13.34
N PHE A 90 -0.49 12.45 12.00
CA PHE A 90 -0.23 11.23 11.24
C PHE A 90 0.95 11.41 10.28
N SER A 91 1.86 10.42 10.24
CA SER A 91 3.07 10.42 9.42
C SER A 91 2.96 9.44 8.24
N PRO A 92 2.31 9.82 7.13
CA PRO A 92 2.30 9.00 5.91
C PRO A 92 3.71 8.89 5.33
N THR A 93 4.01 7.78 4.68
CA THR A 93 5.23 7.63 3.88
C THR A 93 5.23 8.56 2.67
N ALA A 94 6.41 8.93 2.18
CA ALA A 94 6.54 9.69 0.93
C ALA A 94 5.91 8.98 -0.29
N SER A 95 5.77 7.65 -0.26
CA SER A 95 5.07 6.87 -1.29
C SER A 95 3.55 7.09 -1.23
N GLN A 96 2.96 6.98 -0.04
CA GLN A 96 1.52 7.24 0.17
C GLN A 96 1.14 8.68 -0.24
N ILE A 97 1.98 9.68 0.08
CA ILE A 97 1.75 11.07 -0.35
C ILE A 97 1.83 11.20 -1.88
N LYS A 98 2.81 10.58 -2.53
CA LYS A 98 2.92 10.58 -4.00
C LYS A 98 1.70 9.93 -4.66
N ASN A 99 1.24 8.80 -4.13
CA ASN A 99 0.06 8.11 -4.63
C ASN A 99 -1.19 9.00 -4.46
N GLN A 100 -1.33 9.69 -3.32
CA GLN A 100 -2.44 10.63 -3.12
C GLN A 100 -2.36 11.84 -4.06
N LYS A 101 -1.16 12.38 -4.34
CA LYS A 101 -0.98 13.40 -5.38
C LYS A 101 -1.46 12.88 -6.74
N GLN A 102 -1.06 11.68 -7.15
CA GLN A 102 -1.45 11.11 -8.45
C GLN A 102 -2.97 10.87 -8.53
N PHE A 103 -3.60 10.42 -7.44
CA PHE A 103 -5.05 10.31 -7.32
C PHE A 103 -5.73 11.68 -7.51
N LEU A 104 -5.30 12.71 -6.78
CA LEU A 104 -5.84 14.07 -6.91
C LEU A 104 -5.68 14.63 -8.33
N CYS A 105 -4.52 14.42 -8.96
CA CYS A 105 -4.30 14.80 -10.35
C CYS A 105 -5.23 14.05 -11.32
N ARG A 106 -5.47 12.76 -11.09
CA ARG A 106 -6.40 11.95 -11.91
C ARG A 106 -7.83 12.48 -11.76
N THR A 107 -8.35 12.60 -10.55
CA THR A 107 -9.70 13.12 -10.28
C THR A 107 -9.91 14.50 -10.88
N PHE A 108 -8.92 15.41 -10.79
CA PHE A 108 -9.01 16.72 -11.45
C PHE A 108 -9.08 16.60 -12.99
N LEU A 109 -8.28 15.73 -13.60
CA LEU A 109 -8.31 15.51 -15.04
C LEU A 109 -9.63 14.89 -15.49
N ASP A 110 -10.21 13.97 -14.71
CA ASP A 110 -11.47 13.32 -15.01
C ASP A 110 -12.64 14.34 -14.91
N VAL A 111 -12.69 15.15 -13.85
CA VAL A 111 -13.65 16.26 -13.71
C VAL A 111 -13.48 17.29 -14.83
N LYS A 112 -12.24 17.65 -15.17
CA LYS A 112 -11.95 18.58 -16.28
C LYS A 112 -12.38 18.00 -17.62
N PHE A 113 -12.17 16.70 -17.86
CA PHE A 113 -12.62 16.01 -19.06
C PHE A 113 -14.14 16.08 -19.18
N LEU A 114 -14.87 15.68 -18.12
CA LEU A 114 -16.33 15.69 -18.10
C LEU A 114 -16.90 17.11 -18.34
N ARG A 115 -16.35 18.14 -17.67
CA ARG A 115 -16.76 19.54 -17.87
C ARG A 115 -16.51 20.10 -19.28
N ASN A 116 -15.68 19.43 -20.08
CA ASN A 116 -15.42 19.81 -21.48
C ASN A 116 -16.32 19.06 -22.48
N GLN A 117 -17.15 18.12 -22.04
CA GLN A 117 -18.08 17.39 -22.88
C GLN A 117 -19.37 18.18 -23.08
N SER A 118 -20.01 18.01 -24.25
CA SER A 118 -21.30 18.65 -24.53
C SER A 118 -22.38 18.14 -23.58
N GLY A 119 -23.28 19.02 -23.13
CA GLY A 119 -24.37 18.68 -22.22
C GLY A 119 -23.97 18.50 -20.74
N PHE A 120 -22.68 18.58 -20.40
CA PHE A 120 -22.21 18.57 -19.02
C PHE A 120 -22.15 19.99 -18.44
N GLY A 121 -22.72 20.14 -17.24
CA GLY A 121 -22.68 21.33 -16.40
C GLY A 121 -21.84 21.15 -15.15
N TRP A 122 -21.92 22.14 -14.27
CA TRP A 122 -21.20 22.18 -13.00
C TRP A 122 -22.07 22.85 -11.93
N ASP A 123 -22.20 22.18 -10.80
CA ASP A 123 -22.83 22.70 -9.58
C ASP A 123 -21.72 23.32 -8.71
N GLU A 124 -21.68 24.66 -8.63
CA GLU A 124 -20.67 25.39 -7.85
C GLU A 124 -20.83 25.17 -6.34
N ASP A 125 -22.08 25.10 -5.83
CA ASP A 125 -22.37 24.95 -4.40
C ASP A 125 -21.88 23.60 -3.86
N ARG A 126 -22.02 22.55 -4.68
CA ARG A 126 -21.60 21.18 -4.34
C ARG A 126 -20.23 20.79 -4.90
N SER A 127 -19.69 21.60 -5.83
CA SER A 127 -18.47 21.31 -6.59
C SER A 127 -18.53 19.93 -7.28
N VAL A 128 -19.64 19.64 -7.96
CA VAL A 128 -19.83 18.39 -8.72
C VAL A 128 -20.22 18.64 -10.17
N VAL A 129 -19.87 17.69 -11.04
CA VAL A 129 -20.31 17.66 -12.43
C VAL A 129 -21.78 17.24 -12.49
N THR A 130 -22.58 17.95 -13.29
CA THR A 130 -24.00 17.66 -13.50
C THR A 130 -24.28 17.34 -14.96
N ALA A 131 -25.10 16.34 -15.25
CA ALA A 131 -25.61 16.05 -16.59
C ALA A 131 -26.87 15.19 -16.49
N GLY A 132 -27.72 15.23 -17.52
CA GLY A 132 -28.88 14.34 -17.62
C GLY A 132 -28.48 12.91 -18.01
N ASP A 133 -29.29 11.93 -17.66
CA ASP A 133 -29.00 10.50 -17.89
C ASP A 133 -28.67 10.20 -19.36
N ASN A 134 -29.37 10.85 -20.31
CA ASN A 134 -29.10 10.70 -21.75
C ASN A 134 -27.69 11.12 -22.14
N VAL A 135 -27.15 12.18 -21.53
CA VAL A 135 -25.80 12.70 -21.78
C VAL A 135 -24.75 11.74 -21.22
N TRP A 136 -25.01 11.15 -20.04
CA TRP A 136 -24.15 10.09 -19.48
C TRP A 136 -24.14 8.83 -20.36
N GLN A 137 -25.29 8.41 -20.88
CA GLN A 137 -25.38 7.25 -21.80
C GLN A 137 -24.63 7.51 -23.12
N GLU A 138 -24.75 8.72 -23.70
CA GLU A 138 -24.02 9.10 -24.91
C GLU A 138 -22.50 9.05 -24.68
N LEU A 139 -22.01 9.60 -23.57
CA LEU A 139 -20.58 9.57 -23.23
C LEU A 139 -20.05 8.14 -23.04
N LEU A 140 -20.79 7.28 -22.34
CA LEU A 140 -20.42 5.88 -22.13
C LEU A 140 -20.47 5.06 -23.43
N GLY A 141 -21.42 5.35 -24.32
CA GLY A 141 -21.51 4.74 -25.64
C GLY A 141 -20.38 5.17 -26.59
N ALA A 142 -19.92 6.42 -26.50
CA ALA A 142 -18.79 6.94 -27.27
C ALA A 142 -17.41 6.45 -26.76
N HIS A 143 -17.34 6.02 -25.50
CA HIS A 143 -16.10 5.56 -24.86
C HIS A 143 -16.27 4.18 -24.20
N PRO A 144 -16.49 3.10 -24.99
CA PRO A 144 -16.48 1.74 -24.47
C PRO A 144 -15.09 1.36 -23.91
N HIS A 145 -15.09 0.56 -22.84
CA HIS A 145 -13.90 0.07 -22.14
C HIS A 145 -13.47 -1.33 -22.62
#